data_AF-A0A6J4T8A1-F1
#
_entry.id   AF-A0A6J4T8A1-F1
#
_cell.length_a   1.000
_cell.length_b   1.000
_cell.length_c   1.000
_cell.angle_alpha   90.00
_cell.angle_beta   90.00
_cell.angle_gamma   90.00
#
_symmetry.space_group_name_H-M   'P 1'
#
loop_
_entity.id
_entity.type
_entity.pdbx_description
1 polymer ?
#
loop_
_entity_poly.entity_id
_entity_poly.type
_entity_poly.pdbx_seq_one_letter_code
_entity_poly.pdbx_strand_id
1 'polypeptide(L)'
;MSALSGKQTLGELPSGGELLMKKSTAVALGIAAAAALLIVPLVGPFTFYGALVPILGPILPRPAGVPNHASASYHWKGPGMLWKWRRPLPHGCVEWDASKSYAVVDLVRGEEACASAGRRLRHMSFQEEIVFDPGRAKWWGGKPCPYSIPAAEIVAFAQLATEATRAAETEAEKAVLLAIRERLSKANGSELTTDHSGGCNDLKVADYAPLTGPPPPRYVDVWEQALASAR
;
A
#
# COMPACT_ATOMS: atom_id res chain seq x y z
N MET A 1 -57.99 -37.69 -42.37
CA MET A 1 -57.76 -36.30 -42.81
C MET A 1 -57.23 -35.55 -41.59
N SER A 2 -55.91 -35.57 -41.37
CA SER A 2 -54.96 -34.47 -41.67
C SER A 2 -55.24 -33.23 -40.79
N ALA A 3 -54.33 -32.65 -40.00
CA ALA A 3 -52.88 -32.68 -40.02
C ALA A 3 -52.28 -32.35 -38.64
N LEU A 4 -51.09 -32.88 -38.38
CA LEU A 4 -50.16 -32.50 -37.30
C LEU A 4 -49.58 -31.11 -37.56
N SER A 5 -49.50 -30.26 -36.54
CA SER A 5 -48.74 -29.01 -36.58
C SER A 5 -47.81 -28.94 -35.36
N GLY A 6 -46.55 -29.30 -35.57
CA GLY A 6 -45.47 -29.14 -34.59
C GLY A 6 -44.95 -27.71 -34.56
N LYS A 7 -44.65 -27.19 -33.36
CA LYS A 7 -43.84 -26.00 -33.14
C LYS A 7 -42.55 -26.43 -32.44
N GLN A 8 -41.45 -26.44 -33.19
CA GLN A 8 -40.09 -26.50 -32.63
C GLN A 8 -39.69 -25.08 -32.21
N THR A 9 -39.33 -24.91 -30.95
CA THR A 9 -38.64 -23.71 -30.44
C THR A 9 -37.15 -23.84 -30.73
N LEU A 10 -36.65 -22.86 -31.49
CA LEU A 10 -35.26 -22.66 -31.86
C LEU A 10 -34.41 -22.41 -30.60
N GLY A 11 -33.42 -23.26 -30.33
CA GLY A 11 -32.42 -23.00 -29.30
C GLY A 11 -31.43 -21.93 -29.77
N GLU A 12 -31.23 -20.91 -28.94
CA GLU A 12 -30.13 -19.95 -29.08
C GLU A 12 -28.78 -20.67 -29.04
N LEU A 13 -28.02 -20.51 -30.13
CA LEU A 13 -26.62 -20.93 -30.21
C LEU A 13 -25.75 -19.94 -29.40
N PRO A 14 -24.90 -20.42 -28.47
CA PRO A 14 -23.96 -19.56 -27.79
C PRO A 14 -22.97 -18.94 -28.78
N SER A 15 -22.87 -17.61 -28.74
CA SER A 15 -21.97 -16.79 -29.54
C SER A 15 -20.51 -17.27 -29.40
N GLY A 16 -19.91 -17.70 -30.52
CA GLY A 16 -18.57 -18.30 -30.58
C GLY A 16 -17.40 -17.43 -30.12
N GLY A 17 -17.64 -16.17 -29.72
CA GLY A 17 -16.61 -15.29 -29.16
C GLY A 17 -16.20 -15.62 -27.72
N GLU A 18 -17.11 -16.15 -26.91
CA GLU A 18 -16.85 -16.38 -25.48
C GLU A 18 -15.99 -17.64 -25.22
N LEU A 19 -16.06 -18.62 -26.12
CA LEU A 19 -15.32 -19.87 -26.03
C LEU A 19 -13.84 -19.71 -26.44
N LEU A 20 -13.56 -18.76 -27.33
CA LEU A 20 -12.22 -18.48 -27.85
C LEU A 20 -11.36 -17.73 -26.82
N MET A 21 -11.95 -16.77 -26.10
CA MET A 21 -11.27 -16.01 -25.03
C MET A 21 -10.92 -16.86 -23.79
N LYS A 22 -11.78 -17.82 -23.43
CA LYS A 22 -11.50 -18.75 -22.31
C LYS A 22 -10.34 -19.70 -22.62
N LYS A 23 -10.24 -20.18 -23.87
CA LYS A 23 -9.15 -21.08 -24.30
C LYS A 23 -7.80 -20.38 -24.37
N SER A 24 -7.73 -19.14 -24.86
CA SER A 24 -6.47 -18.39 -24.91
C SER A 24 -5.91 -18.10 -23.52
N THR A 25 -6.78 -17.82 -22.55
CA THR A 25 -6.38 -17.53 -21.17
C THR A 25 -5.85 -18.78 -20.45
N ALA A 26 -6.50 -19.94 -20.65
CA ALA A 26 -6.03 -21.21 -20.09
C ALA A 26 -4.68 -21.66 -20.67
N VAL A 27 -4.45 -21.44 -21.97
CA VAL A 27 -3.17 -21.74 -22.63
C VAL A 27 -2.05 -20.83 -22.12
N ALA A 28 -2.31 -19.54 -21.94
CA ALA A 28 -1.32 -18.61 -21.38
C ALA A 28 -0.93 -18.97 -19.94
N LEU A 29 -1.90 -19.35 -19.10
CA LEU A 29 -1.66 -19.85 -17.74
C LEU A 29 -0.85 -21.16 -17.72
N GLY A 30 -1.15 -22.09 -18.63
CA GLY A 30 -0.41 -23.35 -18.75
C GLY A 30 1.05 -23.16 -19.15
N ILE A 31 1.33 -22.25 -20.09
CA ILE A 31 2.69 -21.93 -20.53
C ILE A 31 3.48 -21.23 -19.42
N ALA A 32 2.86 -20.30 -18.69
CA ALA A 32 3.48 -19.63 -17.55
C ALA A 32 3.84 -20.60 -16.41
N ALA A 33 2.96 -21.57 -16.11
CA ALA A 33 3.21 -22.59 -15.10
C ALA A 33 4.31 -23.58 -15.50
N ALA A 34 4.39 -23.97 -16.77
CA ALA A 34 5.44 -24.84 -17.28
C ALA A 34 6.81 -24.15 -17.29
N ALA A 35 6.86 -22.87 -17.69
CA ALA A 35 8.07 -22.05 -17.60
C ALA A 35 8.53 -21.86 -16.15
N ALA A 36 7.59 -21.67 -15.22
CA ALA A 36 7.88 -21.57 -13.80
C ALA A 36 8.60 -22.81 -13.25
N LEU A 37 8.12 -24.02 -13.57
CA LEU A 37 8.70 -25.28 -13.11
C LEU A 37 10.13 -25.52 -13.61
N LEU A 38 10.48 -25.00 -14.79
CA LEU A 38 11.83 -25.14 -15.37
C LEU A 38 12.83 -24.11 -14.84
N ILE A 39 12.37 -22.93 -14.43
CA ILE A 39 13.25 -21.81 -14.05
C ILE A 39 13.58 -21.82 -12.54
N VAL A 40 12.66 -22.28 -11.68
CA VAL A 40 12.86 -22.38 -10.21
C VAL A 40 14.17 -23.07 -9.80
N PRO A 41 14.56 -24.23 -10.36
CA PRO A 41 15.81 -24.90 -9.96
C PRO A 41 17.08 -24.19 -10.46
N LEU A 42 16.99 -23.36 -11.51
CA LEU A 42 18.13 -22.70 -12.15
C LEU A 42 18.52 -21.38 -11.48
N VAL A 43 17.53 -20.60 -11.05
CA VAL A 43 17.77 -19.24 -10.50
C VAL A 43 17.59 -19.21 -8.97
N GLY A 44 17.10 -20.31 -8.39
CA GLY A 44 16.75 -20.44 -6.99
C GLY A 44 15.37 -19.83 -6.71
N PRO A 45 14.67 -20.29 -5.66
CA PRO A 45 13.31 -19.84 -5.35
C PRO A 45 13.22 -18.32 -5.11
N PHE A 46 14.31 -17.67 -4.67
CA PHE A 46 14.31 -16.27 -4.24
C PHE A 46 14.22 -15.25 -5.38
N THR A 47 14.99 -15.46 -6.46
CA THR A 47 14.97 -14.61 -7.67
C THR A 47 13.70 -14.87 -8.48
N PHE A 48 13.21 -16.11 -8.43
CA PHE A 48 12.00 -16.54 -9.09
C PHE A 48 10.77 -15.72 -8.64
N TYR A 49 10.52 -15.62 -7.33
CA TYR A 49 9.38 -14.83 -6.84
C TYR A 49 9.52 -13.33 -7.16
N GLY A 50 10.73 -12.78 -7.11
CA GLY A 50 10.97 -11.36 -7.43
C GLY A 50 10.66 -11.00 -8.89
N ALA A 51 10.96 -11.90 -9.83
CA ALA A 51 10.69 -11.70 -11.25
C ALA A 51 9.24 -12.07 -11.65
N LEU A 52 8.66 -13.10 -11.02
CA LEU A 52 7.36 -13.64 -11.39
C LEU A 52 6.19 -12.81 -10.84
N VAL A 53 6.31 -12.32 -9.60
CA VAL A 53 5.19 -11.67 -8.89
C VAL A 53 4.70 -10.39 -9.58
N PRO A 54 5.57 -9.51 -10.11
CA PRO A 54 5.10 -8.36 -10.90
C PRO A 54 4.31 -8.76 -12.15
N ILE A 55 4.69 -9.86 -12.82
CA ILE A 55 4.01 -10.37 -14.02
C ILE A 55 2.63 -10.93 -13.66
N LEU A 56 2.54 -11.67 -12.54
CA LEU A 56 1.29 -12.23 -12.05
C LEU A 56 0.40 -11.21 -11.33
N GLY A 57 0.91 -10.01 -11.03
CA GLY A 57 0.22 -8.97 -10.27
C GLY A 57 -1.26 -8.79 -10.63
N PRO A 58 -1.64 -8.69 -11.92
CA PRO A 58 -3.04 -8.49 -12.32
C PRO A 58 -4.00 -9.63 -11.92
N ILE A 59 -3.50 -10.85 -11.69
CA ILE A 59 -4.32 -12.02 -11.35
C ILE A 59 -4.18 -12.46 -9.88
N LEU A 60 -3.26 -11.85 -9.12
CA LEU A 60 -3.07 -12.19 -7.72
C LEU A 60 -4.20 -11.58 -6.86
N PRO A 61 -4.65 -12.30 -5.82
CA PRO A 61 -5.72 -11.82 -4.96
C PRO A 61 -5.28 -10.55 -4.23
N ARG A 62 -5.99 -9.46 -4.51
CA ARG A 62 -5.71 -8.13 -3.98
C ARG A 62 -6.64 -7.79 -2.80
N PRO A 63 -6.14 -7.17 -1.71
CA PRO A 63 -6.99 -6.67 -0.64
C PRO A 63 -7.97 -5.59 -1.15
N ALA A 64 -9.17 -5.50 -0.58
CA ALA A 64 -10.23 -4.61 -1.05
C ALA A 64 -9.86 -3.12 -1.07
N GLY A 65 -8.96 -2.70 -0.17
CA GLY A 65 -8.48 -1.32 -0.07
C GLY A 65 -7.36 -0.94 -1.03
N VAL A 66 -6.83 -1.88 -1.82
CA VAL A 66 -5.73 -1.62 -2.75
C VAL A 66 -6.28 -1.32 -4.15
N PRO A 67 -5.84 -0.23 -4.81
CA PRO A 67 -6.38 0.20 -6.09
C PRO A 67 -6.02 -0.72 -7.25
N ASN A 68 -6.74 -0.57 -8.37
CA ASN A 68 -6.65 -1.44 -9.54
C ASN A 68 -5.26 -1.47 -10.21
N HIS A 69 -4.57 -0.34 -10.15
CA HIS A 69 -3.30 -0.12 -10.82
C HIS A 69 -2.08 -0.44 -9.92
N ALA A 70 -2.31 -0.93 -8.69
CA ALA A 70 -1.22 -1.29 -7.78
C ALA A 70 -0.43 -2.49 -8.32
N SER A 71 0.89 -2.41 -8.19
CA SER A 71 1.82 -3.46 -8.59
C SER A 71 2.10 -4.41 -7.45
N ALA A 72 2.02 -5.71 -7.69
CA ALA A 72 2.36 -6.71 -6.69
C ALA A 72 3.88 -6.89 -6.59
N SER A 73 4.36 -7.13 -5.38
CA SER A 73 5.74 -7.48 -5.06
C SER A 73 5.74 -8.52 -3.94
N TYR A 74 6.82 -9.30 -3.82
CA TYR A 74 6.94 -10.31 -2.77
C TYR A 74 8.24 -10.15 -1.99
N HIS A 75 8.12 -10.11 -0.67
CA HIS A 75 9.24 -9.97 0.25
C HIS A 75 9.37 -11.22 1.12
N TRP A 76 10.33 -12.09 0.78
CA TRP A 76 10.47 -13.40 1.38
C TRP A 76 10.93 -13.40 2.84
N LYS A 77 11.71 -12.39 3.27
CA LYS A 77 12.11 -12.17 4.69
C LYS A 77 11.12 -11.28 5.46
N GLY A 78 9.94 -11.01 4.89
CA GLY A 78 9.03 -10.02 5.47
C GLY A 78 7.57 -10.41 5.30
N PRO A 79 6.68 -9.44 5.02
CA PRO A 79 5.22 -9.61 5.06
C PRO A 79 4.64 -10.53 3.96
N GLY A 80 5.48 -11.14 3.14
CA GLY A 80 5.05 -11.87 1.96
C GLY A 80 4.62 -10.92 0.84
N MET A 81 3.35 -11.00 0.44
CA MET A 81 2.79 -10.20 -0.66
C MET A 81 2.55 -8.75 -0.24
N LEU A 82 3.13 -7.83 -1.00
CA LEU A 82 2.94 -6.39 -0.88
C LEU A 82 2.43 -5.81 -2.18
N TRP A 83 1.51 -4.87 -2.07
CA TRP A 83 0.99 -4.08 -3.18
C TRP A 83 1.56 -2.68 -3.07
N LYS A 84 2.14 -2.21 -4.17
CA LYS A 84 2.82 -0.93 -4.25
C LYS A 84 2.13 -0.05 -5.28
N TRP A 85 1.86 1.19 -4.91
CA TRP A 85 1.43 2.20 -5.86
C TRP A 85 1.94 3.55 -5.42
N ARG A 86 1.98 4.48 -6.36
CA ARG A 86 2.44 5.84 -6.12
C ARG A 86 1.61 6.80 -6.94
N ARG A 87 1.37 7.98 -6.40
CA ARG A 87 0.58 9.01 -7.05
C ARG A 87 1.34 10.35 -6.97
N PRO A 88 1.73 10.92 -8.13
CA PRO A 88 2.22 12.29 -8.18
C PRO A 88 1.13 13.26 -7.73
N LEU A 89 1.53 14.27 -6.97
CA LEU A 89 0.67 15.33 -6.44
C LEU A 89 1.28 16.70 -6.78
N PRO A 90 0.49 17.78 -6.76
CA PRO A 90 1.00 19.12 -7.08
C PRO A 90 2.28 19.52 -6.31
N HIS A 91 2.39 19.13 -5.03
CA HIS A 91 3.53 19.49 -4.18
C HIS A 91 4.42 18.31 -3.78
N GLY A 92 4.34 17.19 -4.49
CA GLY A 92 5.17 16.01 -4.21
C GLY A 92 4.57 14.70 -4.70
N CYS A 93 4.60 13.69 -3.85
CA CYS A 93 4.10 12.37 -4.15
C CYS A 93 3.59 11.66 -2.89
N VAL A 94 2.64 10.75 -3.07
CA VAL A 94 2.30 9.74 -2.07
C VAL A 94 2.69 8.36 -2.60
N GLU A 95 3.46 7.62 -1.82
CA GLU A 95 3.84 6.24 -2.08
C GLU A 95 3.19 5.32 -1.05
N TRP A 96 2.73 4.16 -1.50
CA TRP A 96 2.03 3.18 -0.70
C TRP A 96 2.70 1.83 -0.82
N ASP A 97 2.84 1.15 0.32
CA ASP A 97 3.14 -0.27 0.43
C ASP A 97 2.07 -0.91 1.33
N ALA A 98 1.20 -1.76 0.79
CA ALA A 98 0.13 -2.38 1.58
C ALA A 98 0.12 -3.91 1.48
N SER A 99 -0.23 -4.55 2.59
CA SER A 99 -0.47 -5.97 2.70
C SER A 99 -1.94 -6.23 3.07
N LYS A 100 -2.25 -7.47 3.45
CA LYS A 100 -3.57 -7.81 4.00
C LYS A 100 -3.82 -7.25 5.40
N SER A 101 -2.75 -6.93 6.14
CA SER A 101 -2.83 -6.61 7.58
C SER A 101 -2.25 -5.26 7.96
N TYR A 102 -1.68 -4.51 7.01
CA TYR A 102 -1.20 -3.15 7.26
C TYR A 102 -0.96 -2.39 5.95
N ALA A 103 -0.82 -1.07 6.05
CA ALA A 103 -0.30 -0.19 5.02
C ALA A 103 0.83 0.69 5.58
N VAL A 104 1.79 1.00 4.72
CA VAL A 104 2.82 2.02 4.94
C VAL A 104 2.62 3.09 3.88
N VAL A 105 2.60 4.34 4.33
CA VAL A 105 2.43 5.52 3.50
C VAL A 105 3.64 6.40 3.65
N ASP A 106 4.26 6.76 2.52
CA ASP A 106 5.30 7.77 2.45
C ASP A 106 4.76 8.99 1.68
N LEU A 107 4.64 10.13 2.36
CA LEU A 107 4.47 11.43 1.71
C LEU A 107 5.85 11.98 1.37
N VAL A 108 6.15 12.17 0.10
CA VAL A 108 7.47 12.61 -0.38
C VAL A 108 7.36 14.03 -0.94
N ARG A 109 8.18 14.94 -0.43
CA ARG A 109 8.31 16.33 -0.90
C ARG A 109 9.61 16.51 -1.69
N GLY A 110 9.51 17.16 -2.84
CA GLY A 110 10.65 17.48 -3.71
C GLY A 110 10.17 18.06 -5.04
N GLU A 111 11.07 18.71 -5.78
CA GLU A 111 10.77 19.32 -7.09
C GLU A 111 10.62 18.27 -8.21
N GLU A 112 11.22 17.09 -8.03
CA GLU A 112 11.20 16.00 -9.01
C GLU A 112 10.17 14.90 -8.67
N ALA A 113 8.87 15.19 -8.69
CA ALA A 113 7.81 14.17 -8.58
C ALA A 113 8.08 13.08 -7.48
N CYS A 114 7.77 11.81 -7.74
CA CYS A 114 8.08 10.68 -6.84
C CYS A 114 9.56 10.24 -6.89
N ALA A 115 10.52 11.16 -7.06
CA ALA A 115 11.94 10.81 -7.07
C ALA A 115 12.44 10.44 -5.66
N SER A 116 13.47 9.60 -5.63
CA SER A 116 14.00 9.01 -4.39
C SER A 116 14.67 10.03 -3.45
N ALA A 117 15.13 11.17 -3.99
CA ALA A 117 15.76 12.25 -3.25
C ALA A 117 14.72 13.31 -2.84
N GLY A 118 14.26 13.25 -1.59
CA GLY A 118 13.27 14.19 -1.08
C GLY A 118 13.06 14.03 0.41
N ARG A 119 12.48 15.05 1.06
CA ARG A 119 12.04 14.95 2.45
C ARG A 119 10.80 14.10 2.50
N ARG A 120 10.68 13.23 3.50
CA ARG A 120 9.58 12.27 3.59
C ARG A 120 8.86 12.39 4.91
N LEU A 121 7.60 11.99 4.93
CA LEU A 121 6.87 11.67 6.13
C LEU A 121 6.34 10.26 5.95
N ARG A 122 6.70 9.37 6.86
CA ARG A 122 6.26 8.00 6.88
C ARG A 122 5.18 7.81 7.93
N HIS A 123 4.21 6.96 7.62
CA HIS A 123 3.23 6.46 8.56
C HIS A 123 2.98 4.97 8.30
N MET A 124 2.91 4.17 9.36
CA MET A 124 2.50 2.77 9.30
C MET A 124 1.14 2.64 9.98
N SER A 125 0.18 1.94 9.37
CA SER A 125 -1.22 1.90 9.82
C SER A 125 -1.45 1.32 11.21
N PHE A 126 -0.50 0.50 11.70
CA PHE A 126 -0.51 -0.09 13.04
C PHE A 126 0.26 0.74 14.08
N GLN A 127 0.87 1.85 13.67
CA GLN A 127 1.59 2.77 14.55
C GLN A 127 0.80 4.08 14.68
N GLU A 128 0.74 4.62 15.89
CA GLU A 128 0.12 5.93 16.13
C GLU A 128 1.09 7.10 15.88
N GLU A 129 2.19 6.91 15.17
CA GLU A 129 3.15 7.97 14.88
C GLU A 129 3.22 8.32 13.40
N ILE A 130 3.57 9.57 13.14
CA ILE A 130 4.15 9.99 11.87
C ILE A 130 5.63 10.28 12.10
N VAL A 131 6.41 9.98 11.08
CA VAL A 131 7.85 9.89 11.19
C VAL A 131 8.49 10.72 10.07
N PHE A 132 9.18 11.80 10.43
CA PHE A 132 9.73 12.78 9.49
C PHE A 132 11.16 12.45 9.05
N ASP A 133 11.39 12.36 7.73
CA ASP A 133 12.68 12.15 7.07
C ASP A 133 13.18 13.44 6.41
N PRO A 134 14.32 13.99 6.87
CA PRO A 134 14.95 15.10 6.16
C PRO A 134 15.60 14.70 4.82
N GLY A 135 15.39 13.47 4.33
CA GLY A 135 15.82 13.00 3.01
C GLY A 135 17.17 12.29 3.01
N ARG A 136 17.54 11.62 4.12
CA ARG A 136 18.86 10.98 4.26
C ARG A 136 18.88 9.47 4.03
N ALA A 137 17.83 8.90 3.46
CA ALA A 137 17.73 7.54 2.86
C ALA A 137 18.22 6.34 3.71
N LYS A 138 18.68 6.55 4.95
CA LYS A 138 19.25 5.54 5.84
C LYS A 138 18.74 5.78 7.25
N TRP A 139 17.57 5.23 7.53
CA TRP A 139 16.90 5.25 8.84
C TRP A 139 17.40 4.19 9.81
N TRP A 140 18.13 3.20 9.30
CA TRP A 140 18.77 2.20 10.12
C TRP A 140 19.94 2.84 10.86
N GLY A 141 19.83 2.95 12.20
CA GLY A 141 20.99 3.23 13.06
C GLY A 141 20.88 4.39 14.06
N GLY A 142 19.69 4.75 14.55
CA GLY A 142 19.56 5.56 15.77
C GLY A 142 20.21 6.94 15.72
N LYS A 143 20.26 7.58 14.54
CA LYS A 143 20.73 8.96 14.45
C LYS A 143 19.72 9.86 15.18
N PRO A 144 20.18 10.74 16.08
CA PRO A 144 19.28 11.58 16.86
C PRO A 144 18.45 12.45 15.92
N CYS A 145 17.15 12.53 16.20
CA CYS A 145 16.29 13.52 15.58
C CYS A 145 16.93 14.90 15.76
N PRO A 146 17.07 15.73 14.70
CA PRO A 146 17.12 17.16 14.93
C PRO A 146 15.80 17.53 15.60
N TYR A 147 15.79 17.65 16.94
CA TYR A 147 14.59 17.88 17.79
C TYR A 147 13.71 19.07 17.36
N SER A 148 14.13 19.82 16.35
CA SER A 148 13.37 20.88 15.70
C SER A 148 13.21 20.60 14.21
N ILE A 149 11.97 20.35 13.80
CA ILE A 149 11.50 20.48 12.42
C ILE A 149 10.77 21.83 12.28
N PRO A 150 11.05 22.65 11.25
CA PRO A 150 10.36 23.92 11.07
C PRO A 150 8.84 23.76 10.93
N ALA A 151 8.05 24.64 11.54
CA ALA A 151 6.59 24.60 11.43
C ALA A 151 6.09 24.63 9.97
N ALA A 152 6.79 25.36 9.09
CA ALA A 152 6.51 25.41 7.66
C ALA A 152 6.60 24.04 6.97
N GLU A 153 7.43 23.13 7.49
CA GLU A 153 7.55 21.78 6.98
C GLU A 153 6.36 20.92 7.34
N ILE A 154 5.87 21.01 8.59
CA ILE A 154 4.65 20.34 9.04
C ILE A 154 3.45 20.81 8.21
N VAL A 155 3.32 22.13 8.01
CA VAL A 155 2.24 22.73 7.18
C VAL A 155 2.27 22.17 5.76
N ALA A 156 3.46 22.05 5.16
CA ALA A 156 3.57 21.55 3.81
C ALA A 156 3.27 20.04 3.69
N PHE A 157 3.60 19.23 4.70
CA PHE A 157 3.12 17.85 4.75
C PHE A 157 1.61 17.75 4.96
N ALA A 158 1.00 18.64 5.75
CA ALA A 158 -0.45 18.69 5.93
C ALA A 158 -1.18 19.06 4.63
N GLN A 159 -0.59 19.95 3.84
CA GLN A 159 -1.06 20.26 2.49
C GLN A 159 -0.97 19.03 1.58
N LEU A 160 0.18 18.36 1.55
CA LEU A 160 0.39 17.17 0.72
C LEU A 160 -0.54 16.02 1.12
N ALA A 161 -0.77 15.80 2.42
CA ALA A 161 -1.74 14.83 2.91
C ALA A 161 -3.17 15.16 2.49
N THR A 162 -3.53 16.45 2.42
CA THR A 162 -4.83 16.91 1.93
C THR A 162 -4.98 16.64 0.43
N GLU A 163 -3.94 16.90 -0.36
CA GLU A 163 -3.90 16.58 -1.79
C GLU A 163 -4.02 15.07 -2.03
N ALA A 164 -3.25 14.27 -1.29
CA ALA A 164 -3.34 12.82 -1.33
C ALA A 164 -4.76 12.33 -0.97
N THR A 165 -5.39 12.91 0.05
CA THR A 165 -6.75 12.52 0.50
C THR A 165 -7.77 12.77 -0.60
N ARG A 166 -7.67 13.90 -1.32
CA ARG A 166 -8.56 14.22 -2.46
C ARG A 166 -8.35 13.27 -3.65
N ALA A 167 -7.15 12.74 -3.80
CA ALA A 167 -6.77 11.87 -4.90
C ALA A 167 -6.91 10.37 -4.57
N ALA A 168 -7.31 10.01 -3.34
CA ALA A 168 -7.52 8.64 -2.91
C ALA A 168 -8.63 7.97 -3.75
N GLU A 169 -8.38 6.73 -4.19
CA GLU A 169 -9.31 5.91 -4.97
C GLU A 169 -10.13 4.96 -4.09
N THR A 170 -9.63 4.64 -2.90
CA THR A 170 -10.30 3.74 -1.95
C THR A 170 -10.59 4.43 -0.61
N GLU A 171 -11.64 3.98 0.07
CA GLU A 171 -11.94 4.45 1.43
C GLU A 171 -10.83 4.07 2.42
N ALA A 172 -10.09 2.97 2.16
CA ALA A 172 -8.94 2.58 2.96
C ALA A 172 -7.76 3.54 2.80
N GLU A 173 -7.46 3.99 1.57
CA GLU A 173 -6.48 5.07 1.35
C GLU A 173 -6.89 6.33 2.12
N LYS A 174 -8.16 6.71 1.99
CA LYS A 174 -8.71 7.91 2.61
C LYS A 174 -8.65 7.86 4.14
N ALA A 175 -8.99 6.73 4.75
CA ALA A 175 -8.95 6.53 6.20
C ALA A 175 -7.52 6.72 6.76
N VAL A 176 -6.53 6.09 6.14
CA VAL A 176 -5.13 6.21 6.55
C VAL A 176 -4.61 7.65 6.36
N LEU A 177 -4.96 8.31 5.26
CA LEU A 177 -4.57 9.70 5.01
C LEU A 177 -5.23 10.68 5.98
N LEU A 178 -6.47 10.42 6.41
CA LEU A 178 -7.13 11.19 7.46
C LEU A 178 -6.43 11.03 8.82
N ALA A 179 -6.00 9.82 9.17
CA ALA A 179 -5.20 9.58 10.38
C ALA A 179 -3.88 10.38 10.34
N ILE A 180 -3.18 10.39 9.20
CA ILE A 180 -1.97 11.21 9.01
C ILE A 180 -2.26 12.70 9.21
N ARG A 181 -3.37 13.21 8.66
CA ARG A 181 -3.77 14.62 8.83
C ARG A 181 -4.07 14.96 10.28
N GLU A 182 -4.71 14.05 11.01
CA GLU A 182 -4.98 14.23 12.44
C GLU A 182 -3.67 14.32 13.23
N ARG A 183 -2.70 13.43 12.96
CA ARG A 183 -1.37 13.46 13.57
C ARG A 183 -0.63 14.76 13.27
N LEU A 184 -0.59 15.17 12.00
CA LEU A 184 0.02 16.43 11.57
C LEU A 184 -0.59 17.66 12.26
N SER A 185 -1.88 17.62 12.61
CA SER A 185 -2.54 18.72 13.35
C SER A 185 -2.09 18.85 14.81
N LYS A 186 -1.54 17.77 15.39
CA LYS A 186 -1.04 17.69 16.76
C LYS A 186 0.48 17.82 16.85
N ALA A 187 1.18 17.59 15.74
CA ALA A 187 2.63 17.60 15.68
C ALA A 187 3.21 18.98 16.04
N ASN A 188 4.11 19.00 17.01
CA ASN A 188 4.94 20.18 17.32
C ASN A 188 6.39 19.88 16.95
N GLY A 189 6.88 20.59 15.93
CA GLY A 189 8.21 20.38 15.39
C GLY A 189 9.35 20.55 16.39
N SER A 190 9.17 21.33 17.47
CA SER A 190 10.17 21.51 18.54
C SER A 190 10.08 20.50 19.68
N GLU A 191 9.09 19.60 19.65
CA GLU A 191 8.85 18.58 20.69
C GLU A 191 8.94 17.16 20.11
N LEU A 192 9.47 17.01 18.89
CA LEU A 192 9.62 15.70 18.26
C LEU A 192 10.60 14.84 19.05
N THR A 193 10.30 13.54 19.12
CA THR A 193 11.16 12.58 19.81
C THR A 193 11.82 11.62 18.83
N THR A 194 12.73 10.81 19.35
CA THR A 194 13.33 9.68 18.64
C THR A 194 12.93 8.42 19.36
N ASP A 195 12.26 7.53 18.64
CA ASP A 195 11.94 6.19 19.13
C ASP A 195 13.12 5.24 18.90
N HIS A 196 12.91 3.96 19.23
CA HIS A 196 13.90 2.91 19.06
C HIS A 196 14.14 2.54 17.59
N SER A 197 13.19 2.81 16.69
CA SER A 197 13.35 2.55 15.25
C SER A 197 14.16 3.64 14.53
N GLY A 198 14.29 4.81 15.16
CA GLY A 198 15.13 5.93 14.74
C GLY A 198 14.31 7.01 14.03
N GLY A 199 14.83 8.26 14.06
CA GLY A 199 14.28 9.46 13.40
C GLY A 199 13.35 10.33 14.23
N CYS A 200 12.64 11.28 13.59
CA CYS A 200 11.83 12.31 14.25
C CYS A 200 10.35 11.95 14.20
N ASN A 201 9.79 11.47 15.31
CA ASN A 201 8.36 11.19 15.39
C ASN A 201 7.63 12.27 16.22
N ASP A 202 6.31 12.34 16.03
CA ASP A 202 5.44 13.31 16.69
C ASP A 202 4.88 12.86 18.05
N LEU A 203 5.24 11.65 18.52
CA LEU A 203 4.92 11.20 19.87
C LEU A 203 5.88 11.82 20.87
N LYS A 204 5.40 12.04 22.09
CA LYS A 204 6.17 12.48 23.24
C LYS A 204 6.67 11.27 24.03
N VAL A 205 7.72 11.45 24.82
CA VAL A 205 8.22 10.39 25.73
C VAL A 205 7.12 9.86 26.65
N ALA A 206 6.19 10.71 27.06
CA ALA A 206 5.03 10.33 27.87
C ALA A 206 4.06 9.37 27.14
N ASP A 207 3.99 9.43 25.81
CA ASP A 207 3.11 8.58 24.99
C ASP A 207 3.65 7.14 24.86
N TYR A 208 4.96 6.94 25.05
CA TYR A 208 5.62 5.63 25.00
C TYR A 208 5.63 4.87 26.32
N ALA A 209 5.30 5.53 27.43
CA ALA A 209 5.53 5.01 28.77
C ALA A 209 4.36 4.15 29.29
N PRO A 210 4.55 2.86 29.62
CA PRO A 210 3.77 2.22 30.67
C PRO A 210 4.51 2.44 31.99
N LEU A 211 4.36 3.60 32.62
CA LEU A 211 5.10 3.90 33.87
C LEU A 211 4.44 3.36 35.14
N THR A 212 3.35 2.58 35.04
CA THR A 212 2.68 1.79 36.11
C THR A 212 1.25 1.36 35.73
N GLY A 213 0.74 1.80 34.57
CA GLY A 213 -0.64 1.57 34.13
C GLY A 213 -0.86 0.26 33.36
N PRO A 214 -2.13 -0.13 33.14
CA PRO A 214 -2.48 -1.20 32.20
C PRO A 214 -1.85 -0.92 30.83
N PRO A 215 -1.54 -1.97 30.04
CA PRO A 215 -1.01 -1.78 28.70
C PRO A 215 -1.92 -0.83 27.91
N PRO A 216 -1.36 0.03 27.05
CA PRO A 216 -2.18 0.88 26.20
C PRO A 216 -3.17 -0.01 25.42
N PRO A 217 -4.38 0.51 25.13
CA PRO A 217 -5.37 -0.23 24.37
C PRO A 217 -4.72 -0.81 23.11
N ARG A 218 -5.10 -2.05 22.73
CA ARG A 218 -4.61 -2.67 21.49
C ARG A 218 -4.82 -1.68 20.36
N TYR A 219 -3.73 -1.19 19.78
CA TYR A 219 -3.75 -0.31 18.62
C TYR A 219 -4.57 -0.98 17.54
N VAL A 220 -5.64 -0.31 17.14
CA VAL A 220 -6.50 -0.84 16.09
C VAL A 220 -5.95 -0.32 14.77
N ASP A 221 -5.45 -1.23 13.94
CA ASP A 221 -4.86 -0.88 12.66
C ASP A 221 -5.93 -0.22 11.77
N VAL A 222 -5.71 1.05 11.43
CA VAL A 222 -6.65 1.87 10.64
C VAL A 222 -6.90 1.26 9.26
N TRP A 223 -5.88 0.61 8.68
CA TRP A 223 -6.00 -0.10 7.41
C TRP A 223 -6.86 -1.35 7.57
N GLU A 224 -6.64 -2.17 8.59
CA GLU A 224 -7.48 -3.35 8.84
C GLU A 224 -8.94 -2.99 9.11
N GLN A 225 -9.19 -1.95 9.90
CA GLN A 225 -10.55 -1.44 10.13
C GLN A 225 -11.22 -1.00 8.83
N ALA A 226 -10.50 -0.27 7.99
CA ALA A 226 -11.04 0.19 6.72
C ALA A 226 -11.30 -0.98 5.75
N LEU A 227 -10.41 -1.98 5.73
CA LEU A 227 -10.63 -3.21 4.97
C LEU A 227 -11.84 -4.00 5.47
N ALA A 228 -12.08 -4.04 6.78
CA ALA A 228 -13.22 -4.74 7.37
C ALA A 228 -14.54 -4.04 7.03
N SER A 229 -14.54 -2.70 6.99
CA SER A 229 -15.72 -1.89 6.67
C SER A 229 -16.12 -1.92 5.19
N ALA A 230 -15.22 -2.39 4.32
CA ALA A 230 -15.43 -2.47 2.87
C ALA A 230 -15.93 -3.86 2.38
N ARG A 231 -16.16 -4.80 3.29
CA ARG A 231 -16.69 -6.15 3.01
C ARG A 231 -18.19 -6.21 3.20
#